data_AF-A0AA38CSJ6-F1
#
_entry.id   AF-A0AA38CSJ6-F1
#
_cell.length_a   1.000
_cell.length_b   1.000
_cell.length_c   1.000
_cell.angle_alpha   90.00
_cell.angle_beta   90.00
_cell.angle_gamma   90.00
#
_symmetry.space_group_name_H-M   'P 1'
#
loop_
_entity.id
_entity.type
_entity.pdbx_description
1 polymer ?
#
loop_
_entity_poly.entity_id
_entity_poly.type
_entity_poly.pdbx_seq_one_letter_code
_entity_poly.pdbx_strand_id
1 'polypeptide(L)' 'VGFIKPVDYSQWVSNIVPVLKKNGKIRICIDFRDINKACPKDDFPLPSIDVIVDATAGFELLSLMDGFSGYNQIK' A
#
# COMPACT_ATOMS: atom_id res chain seq x y z
N VAL A 1 -15.02 1.90 -11.98
CA VAL A 1 -14.02 1.12 -12.72
C VAL A 1 -13.23 0.31 -11.71
N GLY A 2 -13.14 -1.01 -11.85
CA GLY A 2 -12.51 -1.90 -10.86
C GLY A 2 -10.98 -1.88 -10.93
N PHE A 3 -10.31 -2.23 -9.82
CA PHE A 3 -8.84 -2.34 -9.72
C PHE A 3 -8.33 -3.79 -9.93
N ILE A 4 -9.23 -4.75 -10.15
CA ILE A 4 -8.94 -6.14 -10.53
C ILE A 4 -9.71 -6.46 -11.81
N LYS A 5 -9.10 -7.23 -12.70
CA LYS A 5 -9.70 -7.75 -13.92
C LYS A 5 -9.34 -9.24 -14.09
N PRO A 6 -10.18 -10.04 -14.75
CA PRO A 6 -9.81 -11.40 -15.13
C PRO A 6 -8.59 -11.37 -16.08
N VAL A 7 -7.73 -12.37 -15.97
CA VAL A 7 -6.61 -12.59 -16.88
C VAL A 7 -6.54 -14.07 -17.24
N ASP A 8 -6.40 -14.36 -18.52
CA ASP A 8 -6.21 -15.71 -19.00
C ASP A 8 -4.71 -15.96 -19.22
N TYR A 9 -4.26 -17.19 -18.98
CA TYR A 9 -2.89 -17.66 -19.24
C TYR A 9 -1.78 -16.83 -18.56
N SER A 10 -1.92 -16.51 -17.27
CA SER A 10 -0.88 -15.79 -16.54
C SER A 10 0.39 -16.61 -16.39
N GLN A 11 1.55 -15.98 -16.62
CA GLN A 11 2.87 -16.57 -16.33
C GLN A 11 3.22 -16.57 -14.84
N TRP A 12 2.59 -15.67 -14.07
CA TRP A 12 2.82 -15.50 -12.64
C TRP A 12 1.51 -15.66 -11.87
N VAL A 13 1.58 -16.35 -10.73
CA VAL A 13 0.46 -16.52 -9.82
C VAL A 13 0.92 -16.32 -8.39
N SER A 14 0.02 -15.88 -7.52
CA SER A 14 0.29 -15.71 -6.09
C SER A 14 -0.91 -16.20 -5.30
N ASN A 15 -0.65 -16.74 -4.11
CA ASN A 15 -1.70 -17.31 -3.27
C ASN A 15 -2.59 -16.22 -2.69
N ILE A 16 -3.89 -16.52 -2.58
CA ILE A 16 -4.85 -15.71 -1.86
C ILE A 16 -4.92 -16.19 -0.41
N VAL A 17 -4.76 -15.26 0.53
CA VAL A 17 -4.79 -15.50 1.97
C VAL A 17 -5.96 -14.72 2.58
N PRO A 18 -7.12 -15.35 2.84
CA PRO A 18 -8.22 -14.71 3.53
C PRO A 18 -7.89 -14.52 5.02
N VAL A 19 -8.11 -13.31 5.53
CA VAL A 19 -7.83 -12.94 6.92
C VAL A 19 -9.11 -12.42 7.57
N LEU A 20 -9.54 -13.04 8.68
CA LEU A 20 -10.66 -12.56 9.48
C LEU A 20 -10.20 -11.36 10.32
N LYS A 21 -10.78 -10.18 10.08
CA LYS A 21 -10.56 -9.00 10.92
C LYS A 21 -11.38 -9.12 12.21
N LYS A 22 -10.94 -8.40 13.25
CA LYS A 22 -11.66 -8.29 14.54
C LYS A 22 -13.12 -7.83 14.40
N ASN A 23 -13.44 -7.07 13.36
CA ASN A 23 -14.80 -6.60 13.06
C ASN A 23 -15.65 -7.62 12.29
N GLY A 24 -15.21 -8.87 12.18
CA GLY A 24 -15.92 -9.95 11.47
C GLY A 24 -15.81 -9.91 9.94
N LYS A 25 -15.20 -8.87 9.36
CA LYS A 25 -15.02 -8.78 7.89
C LYS A 25 -13.81 -9.61 7.44
N ILE A 26 -13.92 -10.24 6.26
CA ILE A 26 -12.78 -10.90 5.62
C ILE A 26 -11.98 -9.87 4.82
N ARG A 27 -10.66 -9.86 5.02
CA ARG A 27 -9.71 -9.16 4.16
C ARG A 27 -9.04 -10.19 3.25
N ILE A 28 -9.09 -9.96 1.95
CA ILE A 28 -8.31 -10.72 0.98
C ILE A 28 -6.90 -10.13 0.96
N CYS A 29 -5.91 -10.94 1.34
CA CYS A 29 -4.49 -10.61 1.20
C CYS A 29 -3.90 -11.46 0.08
N ILE A 30 -2.98 -10.90 -0.70
CA ILE A 30 -2.23 -11.65 -1.71
C ILE A 30 -0.82 -11.87 -1.17
N ASP A 31 -0.33 -13.10 -1.27
CA ASP A 31 1.02 -13.44 -0.86
C ASP A 31 2.05 -13.03 -1.92
N PHE A 32 2.54 -11.81 -1.81
CA PHE A 32 3.49 -11.22 -2.75
C PHE A 32 4.97 -11.53 -2.44
N ARG A 33 5.28 -12.54 -1.61
CA ARG A 33 6.68 -12.80 -1.21
C ARG A 33 7.61 -13.09 -2.39
N ASP A 34 7.17 -13.89 -3.36
CA ASP A 34 8.03 -14.27 -4.49
C ASP A 34 8.17 -13.14 -5.51
N ILE A 35 7.08 -12.41 -5.78
CA ILE A 35 7.14 -11.21 -6.64
C ILE A 35 8.02 -10.12 -6.00
N ASN A 36 7.92 -9.89 -4.69
CA ASN A 36 8.74 -8.90 -3.99
C ASN A 36 10.25 -9.24 -4.01
N LYS A 37 10.61 -10.51 -4.16
CA LYS A 37 12.01 -10.94 -4.34
C LYS A 37 12.48 -10.79 -5.78
N ALA A 38 11.59 -10.99 -6.75
CA ALA A 38 11.90 -10.88 -8.17
C ALA A 38 11.96 -9.42 -8.64
N CYS A 39 11.18 -8.53 -8.02
CA CYS A 39 11.19 -7.11 -8.33
C CYS A 39 12.43 -6.41 -7.75
N PRO A 40 13.10 -5.53 -8.52
CA PRO A 40 14.12 -4.65 -7.96
C PRO A 40 13.48 -3.74 -6.89
N LYS A 41 14.22 -3.47 -5.83
CA LYS A 41 13.78 -2.49 -4.83
C LYS A 41 13.91 -1.09 -5.39
N ASP A 42 12.87 -0.29 -5.21
CA ASP A 42 12.93 1.14 -5.42
C ASP A 42 13.36 1.81 -4.12
N ASP A 43 14.55 2.39 -4.11
CA ASP A 43 15.11 3.07 -2.94
C ASP A 43 14.70 4.55 -2.98
N PHE A 44 13.41 4.84 -2.78
CA PHE A 44 12.94 6.20 -2.59
C PHE A 44 13.14 6.62 -1.13
N PRO A 45 14.10 7.51 -0.83
CA PRO A 45 14.39 7.88 0.56
C PRO A 45 13.21 8.67 1.13
N LEU A 46 12.64 8.16 2.21
CA LEU A 46 11.66 8.91 2.99
C LEU A 46 12.40 9.96 3.84
N PRO A 47 11.88 11.20 3.94
CA PRO A 47 12.48 12.22 4.80
C PRO A 47 12.47 11.76 6.26
N SER A 48 13.50 12.17 7.01
CA SER A 48 13.53 11.96 8.47
C SER A 48 12.34 12.65 9.12
N ILE A 49 11.85 12.09 10.22
CA ILE A 49 10.77 12.67 11.02
C ILE A 49 11.15 14.09 11.46
N ASP A 50 12.39 14.32 11.85
CA ASP A 50 12.86 15.65 12.29
C ASP A 50 12.68 16.70 11.18
N VAL A 51 12.98 16.34 9.93
CA VAL A 51 12.81 17.23 8.77
C VAL A 51 11.34 17.60 8.58
N ILE A 52 10.43 16.64 8.75
CA ILE A 52 8.98 16.88 8.62
C ILE A 52 8.48 17.76 9.77
N VAL A 53 8.96 17.53 11.00
CA VAL A 53 8.57 18.30 12.20
C VAL A 53 9.07 19.74 12.10
N ASP A 54 10.34 19.94 11.75
CA ASP A 54 10.91 21.28 11.58
C ASP A 54 10.21 22.04 10.45
N ALA A 55 9.89 21.35 9.34
CA ALA A 55 9.15 21.95 8.24
C ALA A 55 7.71 22.34 8.58
N THR A 56 7.14 21.81 9.66
CA THR A 56 5.79 22.12 10.14
C THR A 56 5.77 22.98 11.41
N ALA A 57 6.94 23.34 11.94
CA ALA A 57 7.06 24.20 13.10
C ALA A 57 6.63 25.65 12.76
N GLY A 58 5.90 26.29 13.68
CA GLY A 58 5.46 27.68 13.54
C GLY A 58 4.17 27.89 12.74
N PHE A 59 3.58 26.82 12.18
CA PHE A 59 2.23 26.91 11.61
C PHE A 59 1.16 26.88 12.71
N GLU A 60 0.21 27.81 12.65
CA GLU A 60 -0.89 27.91 13.63
C GLU A 60 -1.95 26.80 13.47
N LEU A 61 -2.02 26.18 12.29
CA LEU A 61 -2.97 25.13 11.96
C LEU A 61 -2.34 24.08 11.05
N LEU A 62 -2.56 22.81 11.38
CA LEU A 62 -2.20 21.66 10.56
C LEU A 62 -3.47 20.87 10.21
N SER A 63 -3.53 20.35 8.99
CA SER A 63 -4.58 19.43 8.55
C SER A 63 -3.97 18.09 8.17
N LEU A 64 -4.54 17.00 8.66
CA LEU A 64 -4.09 15.65 8.34
C LEU A 64 -5.12 14.98 7.44
N MET A 65 -4.65 14.48 6.29
CA MET A 65 -5.46 13.69 5.36
C MET A 65 -5.03 12.24 5.44
N ASP A 66 -6.01 11.32 5.46
CA ASP A 66 -5.72 9.89 5.39
C ASP A 66 -5.63 9.43 3.93
N GLY A 67 -4.59 8.66 3.62
CA GLY A 67 -4.40 8.02 2.32
C GLY A 67 -4.81 6.54 2.32
N PHE A 68 -5.78 6.12 3.14
CA PHE A 68 -6.08 4.70 3.40
C PHE A 68 -6.32 3.88 2.12
N SER A 69 -6.91 4.51 1.10
CA SER A 69 -7.21 3.87 -0.19
C SER A 69 -6.22 4.19 -1.31
N GLY A 70 -5.13 4.91 -1.01
CA GLY A 70 -4.19 5.42 -2.02
C GLY A 70 -3.61 4.32 -2.91
N TYR A 71 -3.27 3.16 -2.35
CA TYR A 71 -2.74 2.02 -3.10
C TYR A 71 -3.65 1.54 -4.24
N ASN A 72 -4.98 1.67 -4.10
CA ASN A 72 -5.94 1.18 -5.09
C ASN A 72 -6.35 2.26 -6.10
N GLN A 73 -5.79 3.47 -6.02
CA GLN A 73 -6.12 4.60 -6.89
C GLN A 73 -5.06 4.84 -7.99
N ILE A 74 -3.83 4.35 -7.78
CA ILE A 74 -2.75 4.44 -8.76
C ILE A 74 -2.96 3.38 -9.87
N LYS A 75 -2.75 3.78 -11.13
CA LYS A 75 -2.91 2.90 -12.32
C LYS A 75 -1.62 2.20 -12.70
#